data_AF-A0A6I0ERB3-F1
#
_entry.id   AF-A0A6I0ERB3-F1
#
_cell.length_a   1.000
_cell.length_b   1.000
_cell.length_c   1.000
_cell.angle_alpha   90.00
_cell.angle_beta   90.00
_cell.angle_gamma   90.00
#
_symmetry.space_group_name_H-M   'P 1'
#
loop_
_entity.id
_entity.type
_entity.pdbx_description
1 polymer ?
#
loop_
_entity_poly.entity_id
_entity_poly.type
_entity_poly.pdbx_seq_one_letter_code
_entity_poly.pdbx_strand_id
1 'polypeptide(L)' 'MTCYPQDSMYEEMSFIAYYFHWSHAEIMNLDHRTRRRWCNEITRINKKLNNETEKKSIFDI' A
#
# COMPACT_ATOMS: atom_id res chain seq x y z
N MET A 1 0.36 18.85 -16.10
CA MET A 1 -0.45 18.00 -15.21
C MET A 1 0.01 16.57 -15.41
N THR A 2 0.78 16.01 -14.49
CA THR A 2 1.12 14.59 -14.50
C THR A 2 -0.07 13.84 -13.89
N CYS A 3 -0.88 13.20 -14.72
CA CYS A 3 -1.89 12.26 -14.23
C CYS A 3 -1.18 11.16 -13.44
N TYR A 4 -1.78 10.76 -12.31
CA TYR A 4 -1.27 9.67 -11.51
C TYR A 4 -1.22 8.40 -12.37
N PRO A 5 -0.10 7.64 -12.37
CA PRO A 5 -0.04 6.40 -13.13
C PRO A 5 -1.11 5.45 -12.61
N GLN A 6 -2.02 5.03 -13.49
CA GLN A 6 -3.09 4.12 -13.12
C GLN A 6 -2.52 2.80 -12.54
N ASP A 7 -1.34 2.40 -13.02
CA ASP A 7 -0.62 1.22 -12.54
C ASP A 7 -0.24 1.34 -11.05
N SER A 8 0.25 2.49 -10.61
CA SER A 8 0.57 2.75 -9.19
C SER A 8 -0.67 2.72 -8.30
N MET A 9 -1.86 3.01 -8.84
CA MET A 9 -3.11 2.88 -8.12
C MET A 9 -3.43 1.40 -7.82
N TYR A 10 -3.37 0.55 -8.84
CA TYR A 10 -3.65 -0.87 -8.70
C TYR A 10 -2.62 -1.60 -7.83
N GLU A 11 -1.35 -1.18 -7.86
CA GLU A 11 -0.32 -1.69 -6.95
C GLU A 11 -0.64 -1.38 -5.48
N GLU A 12 -0.97 -0.13 -5.15
CA GLU A 12 -1.33 0.26 -3.78
C GLU A 12 -2.59 -0.49 -3.29
N MET A 13 -3.59 -0.63 -4.17
CA MET A 13 -4.83 -1.31 -3.86
C MET A 13 -4.63 -2.82 -3.65
N SER A 14 -3.86 -3.47 -4.51
CA SER A 14 -3.57 -4.90 -4.40
C SER A 14 -2.73 -5.22 -3.17
N PHE A 15 -1.80 -4.34 -2.80
CA PHE A 15 -1.03 -4.48 -1.57
C PHE A 15 -1.92 -4.42 -0.31
N ILE A 16 -2.85 -3.46 -0.24
CA ILE A 16 -3.78 -3.37 0.88
C ILE A 16 -4.71 -4.59 0.91
N ALA A 17 -5.24 -5.01 -0.24
CA ALA A 17 -6.09 -6.19 -0.36
C ALA A 17 -5.36 -7.46 0.12
N TYR A 18 -4.08 -7.60 -0.20
CA TYR A 18 -3.28 -8.77 0.18
C TYR A 18 -3.09 -8.90 1.69
N TYR A 19 -2.87 -7.78 2.41
CA TYR A 19 -2.61 -7.81 3.86
C TYR A 19 -3.87 -7.71 4.73
N PHE A 20 -4.83 -6.87 4.34
CA PHE A 20 -6.04 -6.64 5.14
C PHE A 20 -7.26 -7.40 4.64
N HIS A 21 -7.18 -8.03 3.47
CA HIS A 21 -8.29 -8.76 2.85
C HIS A 21 -9.57 -7.93 2.67
N TRP A 22 -9.42 -6.61 2.54
CA TRP A 22 -10.53 -5.72 2.23
C TRP A 22 -11.07 -5.99 0.82
N SER A 23 -12.37 -5.78 0.67
CA SER A 23 -13.03 -5.92 -0.62
C SER A 23 -12.55 -4.83 -1.60
N HIS A 24 -12.62 -5.13 -2.90
CA HIS A 24 -12.27 -4.15 -3.93
C HIS A 24 -13.04 -2.83 -3.78
N ALA A 25 -14.32 -2.91 -3.39
CA ALA A 25 -15.18 -1.76 -3.17
C ALA A 25 -14.70 -0.87 -2.01
N GLU A 26 -14.30 -1.47 -0.88
CA GLU A 26 -13.77 -0.72 0.26
C GLU A 26 -12.48 0.01 -0.10
N ILE A 27 -11.59 -0.64 -0.84
CA ILE A 27 -10.30 -0.06 -1.23
C ILE A 27 -10.49 1.05 -2.29
N MET A 28 -11.44 0.89 -3.21
CA MET A 28 -11.81 1.92 -4.20
C MET A 28 -12.34 3.20 -3.53
N ASN A 29 -13.03 3.05 -2.40
CA ASN A 29 -13.57 4.18 -1.64
C ASN A 29 -12.50 4.91 -0.79
N LEU A 30 -11.26 4.41 -0.73
CA LEU A 30 -10.19 5.09 -0.01
C LEU A 30 -9.61 6.24 -0.82
N ASP A 31 -9.52 7.42 -0.20
CA ASP A 31 -8.75 8.52 -0.73
C ASP A 31 -7.27 8.14 -0.94
N HIS A 32 -6.65 8.75 -1.94
CA HIS A 32 -5.25 8.51 -2.28
C HIS A 32 -4.29 8.65 -1.08
N ARG A 33 -4.51 9.68 -0.24
CA ARG A 33 -3.71 9.91 0.99
C ARG A 33 -3.89 8.78 2.01
N THR A 34 -5.11 8.31 2.16
CA THR A 34 -5.46 7.22 3.09
C THR A 34 -4.84 5.92 2.62
N ARG A 35 -4.90 5.63 1.32
CA ARG A 35 -4.29 4.45 0.71
C ARG A 35 -2.77 4.40 0.90
N ARG A 36 -2.07 5.51 0.63
CA ARG A 36 -0.63 5.66 0.89
C ARG A 36 -0.29 5.48 2.38
N ARG A 37 -1.11 6.02 3.28
CA ARG A 37 -0.93 5.84 4.74
C ARG A 37 -1.03 4.37 5.14
N TRP A 38 -2.00 3.64 4.63
CA TRP A 38 -2.14 2.20 4.90
C TRP A 38 -0.94 1.40 4.38
N CYS A 39 -0.45 1.69 3.17
CA CYS A 39 0.76 1.04 2.64
C CYS A 39 1.98 1.24 3.57
N ASN A 40 2.15 2.45 4.12
CA ASN A 40 3.23 2.76 5.06
C ASN A 40 3.08 2.01 6.38
N GLU A 41 1.86 1.94 6.94
CA GLU A 41 1.61 1.23 8.20
C GLU A 41 1.80 -0.28 8.05
N ILE A 42 1.34 -0.89 6.95
CA ILE A 42 1.60 -2.31 6.64
C ILE A 42 3.11 -2.56 6.60
N THR A 43 3.85 -1.70 5.88
CA THR A 43 5.31 -1.81 5.78
C THR A 43 5.98 -1.71 7.14
N ARG A 44 5.53 -0.78 7.99
CA ARG A 44 6.04 -0.60 9.36
C ARG A 44 5.78 -1.80 10.25
N ILE A 45 4.56 -2.37 10.20
CA ILE A 45 4.19 -3.57 10.94
C ILE A 45 5.03 -4.76 10.48
N ASN A 46 5.17 -4.95 9.16
CA ASN A 46 5.93 -6.05 8.58
C ASN A 46 7.43 -5.97 8.93
N LYS A 47 8.01 -4.76 8.92
CA LYS A 47 9.38 -4.51 9.39
C LYS A 47 9.56 -4.86 10.88
N LYS A 48 8.59 -4.49 11.72
CA LYS A 48 8.62 -4.81 13.16
C LYS A 48 8.47 -6.31 13.43
N LEU A 49 7.59 -7.00 12.69
CA LEU A 49 7.33 -8.43 12.88
C LEU A 49 8.51 -9.29 12.44
N ASN A 50 9.17 -8.95 11.33
CA ASN A 50 10.25 -9.78 10.78
C ASN A 50 11.62 -9.54 11.45
N ASN A 51 11.80 -8.53 12.31
CA ASN A 51 13.11 -8.13 12.86
C ASN A 51 14.23 -8.06 11.79
N GLU A 52 13.86 -7.89 10.52
CA GLU A 52 14.76 -7.91 9.37
C GLU A 52 15.06 -6.48 8.94
N THR A 53 16.34 -6.15 8.97
CA THR A 53 16.96 -5.04 8.28
C THR A 53 16.62 -5.12 6.77
N GLU A 54 16.02 -4.07 6.23
CA GLU A 54 16.07 -3.72 4.80
C GLU A 54 15.30 -4.58 3.78
N LYS A 55 14.07 -5.00 4.06
CA LYS A 55 13.12 -5.22 2.94
C LYS A 55 12.65 -3.85 2.42
N LYS A 56 13.22 -3.40 1.29
CA LYS A 56 12.77 -2.21 0.54
C LYS A 56 11.26 -2.30 0.35
N SER A 57 10.54 -1.25 0.74
CA SER A 57 9.13 -1.16 0.42
C SER A 57 9.03 -1.15 -1.10
N ILE A 58 8.13 -1.95 -1.68
CA ILE A 58 7.85 -1.95 -3.12
C ILE A 58 7.46 -0.54 -3.62
N PHE A 59 7.09 0.36 -2.69
CA PHE A 59 6.69 1.73 -2.95
C PHE A 59 7.78 2.79 -2.72
N ASP A 60 9.04 2.42 -2.42
CA ASP A 60 10.19 3.35 -2.28
C ASP A 60 10.84 3.68 -3.65
N ILE A 61 10.04 4.09 -4.65
CA ILE A 61 10.50 4.57 -5.98
C ILE A 61 10.30 6.08 -6.07
#